data_AF-G3RFJ0-F1
#
_entry.id   AF-G3RFJ0-F1
#
_cell.length_a   1.000
_cell.length_b   1.000
_cell.length_c   1.000
_cell.angle_alpha   90.00
_cell.angle_beta   90.00
_cell.angle_gamma   90.00
#
_symmetry.space_group_name_H-M   'P 1'
#
loop_
_entity.id
_entity.type
_entity.pdbx_description
1 polymer ?
#
loop_
_entity_poly.entity_id
_entity_poly.type
_entity_poly.pdbx_seq_one_letter_code
_entity_poly.pdbx_strand_id
1 'polypeptide(L)'
;MRRHSETDVEEQTQELKTITQLQEQCRALQIQGVKENTDQNKATLALLRSNIRRGAQDWALAKKVVREKLRKCVFDRVNMHNLLIHLVRRRGQKLESMQLELASLRSQPDASKEELRLLQIIRQLENNIEKTMIKIITSQNIHLLYLDLLDYLKTVLAGYPIELDKLQNLVVNYCSELSDMKIMSQDAMMITDEVKRNMRQREASFIEERRARENWLNQQKKLIDKIHTKETSKKYRRGQMDLDFPSNLMSTETLKLRRKETSTAEMEYQAGVTAVVEKVKSAVRCSHVWDIASRFLAQRNTEENLELQMEDCEERRVQLKALVKQLELEEAVLKFRQKPSSISSKSIEKMTDMLKEEEERLQLAHSNMTKGQELLLTIQMGIDNLYVRLMGITLPATQREVVLSDTLDLNSKLAYCEGKLTYLADRVQMVSRTEEGDTKVRDTLESSTLMEKYNTRISFEDREEDMIDTFQFADMDHSYVPSRAEIKRQAQRLIEGKLKAAKKKK
;
A
#
# COMPACT_ATOMS: atom_id res chain seq x y z
N MET A 1 -58.52 32.06 205.53
CA MET A 1 -58.61 33.18 204.56
C MET A 1 -57.42 33.05 203.59
N ARG A 2 -57.58 32.35 202.45
CA ARG A 2 -57.80 32.89 201.08
C ARG A 2 -56.86 34.03 200.68
N ARG A 3 -55.85 33.72 199.84
CA ARG A 3 -55.22 34.52 198.75
C ARG A 3 -53.89 33.85 198.34
N HIS A 4 -53.89 32.78 197.54
CA HIS A 4 -52.66 32.19 196.94
C HIS A 4 -52.99 31.38 195.65
N SER A 5 -53.97 31.80 194.83
CA SER A 5 -54.38 31.07 193.61
C SER A 5 -54.48 31.94 192.36
N GLU A 6 -53.72 33.03 192.30
CA GLU A 6 -53.73 33.96 191.14
C GLU A 6 -52.40 33.99 190.37
N THR A 7 -51.27 33.58 190.96
CA THR A 7 -49.94 33.68 190.33
C THR A 7 -49.60 32.56 189.34
N ASP A 8 -50.22 31.38 189.48
CA ASP A 8 -49.92 30.20 188.64
C ASP A 8 -50.61 30.26 187.26
N VAL A 9 -51.60 31.16 187.10
CA VAL A 9 -52.37 31.34 185.87
C VAL A 9 -51.70 32.34 184.91
N GLU A 10 -50.85 33.24 185.42
CA GLU A 10 -50.15 34.26 184.63
C GLU A 10 -48.94 33.72 183.88
N GLU A 11 -48.23 32.71 184.41
CA GLU A 11 -47.06 32.13 183.74
C GLU A 11 -47.47 31.26 182.53
N GLN A 12 -48.52 30.46 182.67
CA GLN A 12 -49.06 29.64 181.58
C GLN A 12 -49.65 30.47 180.44
N THR A 13 -50.21 31.66 180.75
CA THR A 13 -50.72 32.57 179.72
C THR A 13 -49.59 33.28 178.96
N GLN A 14 -48.42 33.47 179.56
CA GLN A 14 -47.26 34.07 178.90
C GLN A 14 -46.58 33.08 177.92
N GLU A 15 -46.45 31.81 178.29
CA GLU A 15 -45.92 30.75 177.40
C GLU A 15 -46.85 30.46 176.22
N LEU A 16 -48.17 30.44 176.45
CA LEU A 16 -49.15 30.29 175.37
C LEU A 16 -49.07 31.44 174.35
N LYS A 17 -48.75 32.66 174.79
CA LYS A 17 -48.54 33.82 173.91
C LYS A 17 -47.28 33.67 173.05
N THR A 18 -46.16 33.21 173.60
CA THR A 18 -44.92 33.02 172.82
C THR A 18 -45.05 31.85 171.84
N ILE A 19 -45.71 30.75 172.24
CA ILE A 19 -46.00 29.62 171.34
C ILE A 19 -46.93 30.06 170.20
N THR A 20 -47.98 30.83 170.49
CA THR A 20 -48.87 31.36 169.42
C THR A 20 -48.13 32.33 168.50
N GLN A 21 -47.25 33.18 169.01
CA GLN A 21 -46.44 34.09 168.20
C GLN A 21 -45.48 33.34 167.26
N LEU A 22 -44.80 32.31 167.75
CA LEU A 22 -43.93 31.46 166.93
C LEU A 22 -44.73 30.63 165.92
N GLN A 23 -45.91 30.13 166.30
CA GLN A 23 -46.82 29.45 165.36
C GLN A 23 -47.31 30.39 164.27
N GLU A 24 -47.59 31.65 164.58
CA GLU A 24 -47.94 32.67 163.59
C GLU A 24 -46.77 33.01 162.67
N GLN A 25 -45.55 33.13 163.20
CA GLN A 25 -44.34 33.35 162.40
C GLN A 25 -44.02 32.16 161.49
N CYS A 26 -44.11 30.93 162.00
CA CYS A 26 -43.96 29.71 161.21
C CYS A 26 -45.03 29.64 160.11
N ARG A 27 -46.29 29.99 160.41
CA ARG A 27 -47.36 30.10 159.40
C ARG A 27 -47.06 31.17 158.36
N ALA A 28 -46.56 32.34 158.77
CA ALA A 28 -46.21 33.43 157.85
C ALA A 28 -45.08 33.04 156.89
N LEU A 29 -44.00 32.42 157.40
CA LEU A 29 -42.90 31.92 156.58
C LEU A 29 -43.35 30.79 155.66
N GLN A 30 -44.23 29.90 156.12
CA GLN A 30 -44.79 28.84 155.28
C GLN A 30 -45.67 29.41 154.16
N ILE A 31 -46.48 30.43 154.45
CA ILE A 31 -47.26 31.16 153.43
C ILE A 31 -46.34 31.87 152.44
N GLN A 32 -45.25 32.51 152.90
CA GLN A 32 -44.29 33.17 152.02
C GLN A 32 -43.55 32.18 151.12
N GLY A 33 -43.04 31.07 151.66
CA GLY A 33 -42.39 30.02 150.88
C GLY A 33 -43.34 29.36 149.87
N VAL A 34 -44.62 29.20 150.21
CA VAL A 34 -45.65 28.76 149.25
C VAL A 34 -45.87 29.81 148.16
N LYS A 35 -45.96 31.10 148.50
CA LYS A 35 -46.11 32.19 147.51
C LYS A 35 -44.93 32.25 146.55
N GLU A 36 -43.70 32.27 147.06
CA GLU A 36 -42.48 32.30 146.24
C GLU A 36 -42.39 31.06 145.33
N ASN A 37 -42.67 29.86 145.85
CA ASN A 37 -42.77 28.66 145.02
C ASN A 37 -43.86 28.77 143.96
N THR A 38 -45.03 29.35 144.28
CA THR A 38 -46.09 29.54 143.29
C THR A 38 -45.71 30.55 142.21
N ASP A 39 -45.00 31.61 142.55
CA ASP A 39 -44.58 32.63 141.60
C ASP A 39 -43.41 32.14 140.74
N GLN A 40 -42.48 31.39 141.32
CA GLN A 40 -41.42 30.68 140.57
C GLN A 40 -42.03 29.63 139.62
N ASN A 41 -43.03 28.86 140.09
CA ASN A 41 -43.75 27.91 139.23
C ASN A 41 -44.52 28.62 138.11
N LYS A 42 -45.16 29.77 138.38
CA LYS A 42 -45.82 30.59 137.34
C LYS A 42 -44.83 31.10 136.30
N ALA A 43 -43.67 31.61 136.74
CA ALA A 43 -42.62 32.08 135.84
C ALA A 43 -42.07 30.93 134.96
N THR A 44 -41.83 29.77 135.56
CA THR A 44 -41.36 28.57 134.85
C THR A 44 -42.41 28.07 133.85
N LEU A 45 -43.69 28.05 134.23
CA LEU A 45 -44.80 27.72 133.32
C LEU A 45 -44.95 28.72 132.17
N ALA A 46 -44.75 30.02 132.43
CA ALA A 46 -44.78 31.04 131.39
C ALA A 46 -43.65 30.83 130.36
N LEU A 47 -42.43 30.53 130.83
CA LEU A 47 -41.28 30.17 130.00
C LEU A 47 -41.57 28.91 129.17
N LEU A 48 -42.04 27.82 129.79
CA LEU A 48 -42.41 26.59 129.10
C LEU A 48 -43.49 26.82 128.02
N ARG A 49 -44.54 27.59 128.34
CA ARG A 49 -45.58 27.96 127.37
C ARG A 49 -45.04 28.81 126.22
N SER A 50 -44.05 29.67 126.47
CA SER A 50 -43.40 30.47 125.42
C SER A 50 -42.53 29.59 124.51
N ASN A 51 -41.81 28.62 125.08
CA ASN A 51 -40.98 27.68 124.34
C ASN A 51 -41.82 26.72 123.48
N ILE A 52 -42.93 26.21 124.02
CA ILE A 52 -43.88 25.39 123.25
C ILE A 52 -44.49 26.19 122.09
N ARG A 53 -44.88 27.45 122.34
CA ARG A 53 -45.41 28.32 121.29
C ARG A 53 -44.38 28.61 120.20
N ARG A 54 -43.14 28.88 120.58
CA ARG A 54 -42.02 29.09 119.64
C ARG A 54 -41.74 27.82 118.83
N GLY A 55 -41.62 26.67 119.49
CA GLY A 55 -41.43 25.38 118.82
C GLY A 55 -42.57 25.02 117.85
N ALA A 56 -43.82 25.33 118.20
CA ALA A 56 -44.96 25.14 117.29
C ALA A 56 -44.90 26.08 116.06
N GLN A 57 -44.48 27.33 116.25
CA GLN A 57 -44.27 28.29 115.16
C GLN A 57 -43.10 27.87 114.26
N ASP A 58 -41.98 27.46 114.84
CA ASP A 58 -40.79 26.97 114.11
C ASP A 58 -41.12 25.71 113.30
N TRP A 59 -41.88 24.78 113.89
CA TRP A 59 -42.34 23.58 113.18
C TRP A 59 -43.31 23.93 112.03
N ALA A 60 -44.22 24.88 112.24
CA ALA A 60 -45.13 25.34 111.18
C ALA A 60 -44.37 26.03 110.02
N LEU A 61 -43.34 26.82 110.34
CA LEU A 61 -42.44 27.44 109.36
C LEU A 61 -41.63 26.39 108.61
N ALA A 62 -40.99 25.44 109.31
CA ALA A 62 -40.25 24.34 108.70
C ALA A 62 -41.14 23.51 107.76
N LYS A 63 -42.36 23.18 108.18
CA LYS A 63 -43.35 22.47 107.34
C LYS A 63 -43.78 23.28 106.11
N LYS A 64 -43.88 24.61 106.21
CA LYS A 64 -44.14 25.48 105.04
C LYS A 64 -42.94 25.48 104.08
N VAL A 65 -41.72 25.65 104.59
CA VAL A 65 -40.49 25.65 103.79
C VAL A 65 -40.29 24.31 103.07
N VAL A 66 -40.48 23.18 103.75
CA VAL A 66 -40.37 21.84 103.14
C VAL A 66 -41.43 21.66 102.05
N ARG A 67 -42.67 22.08 102.29
CA ARG A 67 -43.73 22.03 101.27
C ARG A 67 -43.38 22.87 100.05
N GLU A 68 -42.83 24.06 100.24
CA GLU A 68 -42.47 24.95 99.13
C GLU A 68 -41.27 24.42 98.33
N LYS A 69 -40.25 23.88 99.01
CA LYS A 69 -39.12 23.19 98.36
C LYS A 69 -39.61 21.98 97.55
N LEU A 70 -40.54 21.20 98.09
CA LEU A 70 -41.11 20.05 97.38
C LEU A 70 -41.91 20.50 96.16
N ARG A 71 -42.75 21.53 96.29
CA ARG A 71 -43.51 22.11 95.17
C ARG A 71 -42.58 22.59 94.06
N LYS A 72 -41.53 23.32 94.41
CA LYS A 72 -40.52 23.79 93.45
C LYS A 72 -39.84 22.62 92.76
N CYS A 73 -39.39 21.60 93.51
CA CYS A 73 -38.77 20.40 92.94
C CYS A 73 -39.72 19.66 91.98
N VAL A 74 -40.99 19.48 92.35
CA VAL A 74 -42.00 18.86 91.47
C VAL A 74 -42.20 19.69 90.21
N PHE A 75 -42.33 21.01 90.34
CA PHE A 75 -42.50 21.93 89.21
C PHE A 75 -41.29 21.88 88.25
N ASP A 76 -40.07 21.95 88.79
CA ASP A 76 -38.83 21.87 87.99
C ASP A 76 -38.73 20.52 87.26
N ARG A 77 -39.09 19.40 87.92
CA ARG A 77 -39.13 18.08 87.28
C ARG A 77 -40.19 17.98 86.19
N VAL A 78 -41.38 18.54 86.39
CA VAL A 78 -42.44 18.56 85.36
C VAL A 78 -42.03 19.42 84.18
N ASN A 79 -41.40 20.58 84.40
CA ASN A 79 -40.87 21.40 83.32
C ASN A 79 -39.78 20.70 82.52
N MET A 80 -38.86 20.02 83.21
CA MET A 80 -37.83 19.21 82.55
C MET A 80 -38.45 18.06 81.75
N HIS A 81 -39.47 17.39 82.29
CA HIS A 81 -40.21 16.35 81.59
C HIS A 81 -40.91 16.89 80.34
N ASN A 82 -41.58 18.03 80.43
CA ASN A 82 -42.22 18.69 79.30
C ASN A 82 -41.19 19.05 78.21
N LEU A 83 -40.04 19.61 78.59
CA LEU A 83 -38.95 19.91 77.66
C LEU A 83 -38.45 18.64 76.94
N LEU A 84 -38.24 17.55 77.69
CA LEU A 84 -37.82 16.28 77.12
C LEU A 84 -38.88 15.70 76.17
N ILE A 85 -40.16 15.77 76.50
CA ILE A 85 -41.25 15.34 75.61
C ILE A 85 -41.22 16.14 74.31
N HIS A 86 -41.07 17.47 74.39
CA HIS A 86 -40.99 18.32 73.19
C HIS A 86 -39.79 17.94 72.32
N LEU A 87 -38.62 17.69 72.91
CA LEU A 87 -37.42 17.26 72.18
C LEU A 87 -37.61 15.89 71.53
N VAL A 88 -38.19 14.92 72.24
CA VAL A 88 -38.49 13.58 71.70
C VAL A 88 -39.47 13.69 70.54
N ARG A 89 -40.53 14.48 70.66
CA ARG A 89 -41.49 14.72 69.56
C ARG A 89 -40.81 15.33 68.34
N ARG A 90 -39.97 16.35 68.53
CA ARG A 90 -39.24 17.00 67.42
C ARG A 90 -38.28 16.03 66.73
N ARG A 91 -37.58 15.19 67.50
CA ARG A 91 -36.73 14.12 66.95
C ARG A 91 -37.54 13.07 66.20
N GLY A 92 -38.69 12.67 66.74
CA GLY A 92 -39.63 11.75 66.08
C GLY A 92 -40.10 12.27 64.72
N GLN A 93 -40.56 13.52 64.67
CA GLN A 93 -40.96 14.17 63.41
C GLN A 93 -39.82 14.22 62.38
N LYS A 94 -38.59 14.53 62.82
CA LYS A 94 -37.45 14.54 61.90
C LYS A 94 -37.10 13.13 61.40
N LEU A 95 -37.22 12.12 62.26
CA LEU A 95 -37.01 10.73 61.89
C LEU A 95 -38.05 10.27 60.85
N GLU A 96 -39.33 10.56 61.08
CA GLU A 96 -40.41 10.24 60.14
C GLU A 96 -40.20 10.94 58.79
N SER A 97 -39.82 12.22 58.80
CA SER A 97 -39.47 12.95 57.57
C SER A 97 -38.33 12.29 56.80
N MET A 98 -37.25 11.89 57.47
CA MET A 98 -36.13 11.20 56.81
C MET A 98 -36.51 9.80 56.33
N GLN A 99 -37.37 9.08 57.06
CA GLN A 99 -37.86 7.76 56.65
C GLN A 99 -38.75 7.85 55.40
N LEU A 100 -39.61 8.87 55.32
CA LEU A 100 -40.43 9.14 54.13
C LEU A 100 -39.56 9.47 52.92
N GLU A 101 -38.52 10.29 53.10
CA GLU A 101 -37.57 10.63 52.04
C GLU A 101 -36.81 9.39 51.55
N LEU A 102 -36.30 8.56 52.47
CA LEU A 102 -35.66 7.29 52.12
C LEU A 102 -36.61 6.31 51.42
N ALA A 103 -37.86 6.22 51.86
CA ALA A 103 -38.87 5.39 51.19
C ALA A 103 -39.16 5.90 49.78
N SER A 104 -39.24 7.22 49.60
CA SER A 104 -39.43 7.84 48.28
C SER A 104 -38.29 7.51 47.33
N LEU A 105 -37.04 7.62 47.79
CA LEU A 105 -35.84 7.29 47.02
C LEU A 105 -35.78 5.81 46.67
N ARG A 106 -36.12 4.91 47.60
CA ARG A 106 -36.18 3.46 47.35
C ARG A 106 -37.31 3.04 46.42
N SER A 107 -38.40 3.81 46.37
CA SER A 107 -39.53 3.55 45.48
C SER A 107 -39.31 4.06 44.06
N GLN A 108 -38.22 4.80 43.80
CA GLN A 108 -37.86 5.17 42.44
C GLN A 108 -37.40 3.94 41.67
N PRO A 109 -37.87 3.74 40.42
CA PRO A 109 -37.41 2.64 39.59
C PRO A 109 -35.91 2.80 39.28
N ASP A 110 -35.15 1.71 39.35
CA ASP A 110 -33.70 1.65 39.13
C ASP A 110 -33.24 2.16 37.74
N ALA A 111 -34.15 2.20 36.78
CA ALA A 111 -33.91 2.79 35.47
C ALA A 111 -35.11 3.62 35.02
N SER A 112 -34.86 4.84 34.59
CA SER A 112 -35.85 5.67 33.92
C SER A 112 -36.26 5.03 32.58
N LYS A 113 -37.51 5.25 32.16
CA LYS A 113 -37.96 4.86 30.80
C LYS A 113 -37.04 5.45 29.72
N GLU A 114 -36.47 6.63 29.98
CA GLU A 114 -35.49 7.29 29.11
C GLU A 114 -34.18 6.48 29.03
N GLU A 115 -33.68 5.99 30.16
CA GLU A 115 -32.45 5.19 30.23
C GLU A 115 -32.62 3.84 29.52
N LEU A 116 -33.77 3.19 29.69
CA LEU A 116 -34.09 1.96 28.94
C LEU A 116 -34.14 2.20 27.43
N ARG A 117 -34.69 3.34 26.99
CA ARG A 117 -34.67 3.73 25.57
C ARG A 117 -33.25 3.98 25.07
N LEU A 118 -32.44 4.69 25.84
CA LEU A 118 -31.03 4.94 25.51
C LEU A 118 -30.24 3.63 25.41
N LEU A 119 -30.41 2.70 26.36
CA LEU A 119 -29.79 1.38 26.32
C LEU A 119 -30.21 0.58 25.08
N GLN A 120 -31.48 0.67 24.68
CA GLN A 120 -31.95 0.02 23.46
C GLN A 120 -31.34 0.65 22.20
N ILE A 121 -31.19 1.97 22.16
CA ILE A 121 -30.52 2.69 21.07
C ILE A 121 -29.04 2.29 21.01
N ILE A 122 -28.33 2.26 22.13
CA ILE A 122 -26.93 1.84 22.21
C ILE A 122 -26.78 0.43 21.63
N ARG A 123 -27.62 -0.52 22.07
CA ARG A 123 -27.60 -1.89 21.56
C ARG A 123 -27.88 -1.97 20.05
N GLN A 124 -28.78 -1.13 19.54
CA GLN A 124 -29.06 -1.05 18.11
C GLN A 124 -27.86 -0.50 17.32
N LEU A 125 -27.19 0.53 17.85
CA LEU A 125 -26.00 1.12 17.25
C LEU A 125 -24.83 0.14 17.25
N GLU A 126 -24.60 -0.57 18.35
CA GLU A 126 -23.58 -1.63 18.44
C GLU A 126 -23.81 -2.71 17.38
N ASN A 127 -25.04 -3.22 17.27
CA ASN A 127 -25.40 -4.20 16.23
C ASN A 127 -25.20 -3.67 14.80
N ASN A 128 -25.51 -2.39 14.57
CA ASN A 128 -25.31 -1.77 13.26
C ASN A 128 -23.82 -1.61 12.94
N ILE A 129 -23.01 -1.20 13.92
CA ILE A 129 -21.55 -1.07 13.79
C ILE A 129 -20.94 -2.44 13.46
N GLU A 130 -21.31 -3.48 14.21
CA GLU A 130 -20.79 -4.83 13.97
C GLU A 130 -21.16 -5.33 12.56
N LYS A 131 -22.41 -5.13 12.12
CA LYS A 131 -22.83 -5.45 10.75
C LYS A 131 -22.04 -4.68 9.70
N THR A 132 -21.77 -3.39 9.91
CA THR A 132 -20.95 -2.61 8.98
C THR A 132 -19.50 -3.08 8.95
N MET A 133 -18.95 -3.47 10.09
CA MET A 133 -17.58 -3.99 10.17
C MET A 133 -17.44 -5.32 9.44
N ILE A 134 -18.41 -6.23 9.61
CA ILE A 134 -18.47 -7.48 8.84
C ILE A 134 -18.54 -7.18 7.34
N LYS A 135 -19.37 -6.23 6.90
CA LYS A 135 -19.46 -5.82 5.49
C LYS A 135 -18.14 -5.25 4.94
N ILE A 136 -17.42 -4.48 5.75
CA ILE A 136 -16.12 -3.93 5.35
C ILE A 136 -15.12 -5.07 5.16
N ILE A 137 -15.03 -5.99 6.14
CA ILE A 137 -14.11 -7.15 6.06
C ILE A 137 -14.44 -8.02 4.85
N THR A 138 -15.73 -8.33 4.60
CA THR A 138 -16.11 -9.14 3.43
C THR A 138 -15.81 -8.41 2.13
N SER A 139 -16.06 -7.09 2.06
CA SER A 139 -15.72 -6.28 0.89
C SER A 139 -14.21 -6.23 0.64
N GLN A 140 -13.39 -6.13 1.69
CA GLN A 140 -11.94 -6.16 1.59
C GLN A 140 -11.45 -7.51 1.07
N ASN A 141 -12.00 -8.62 1.59
CA ASN A 141 -11.67 -9.96 1.10
C ASN A 141 -12.04 -10.15 -0.38
N ILE A 142 -13.22 -9.65 -0.79
CA ILE A 142 -13.64 -9.66 -2.20
C ILE A 142 -12.71 -8.80 -3.05
N HIS A 143 -12.32 -7.62 -2.58
CA HIS A 143 -11.41 -6.73 -3.30
C HIS A 143 -10.04 -7.38 -3.52
N LEU A 144 -9.46 -7.99 -2.48
CA LEU A 144 -8.20 -8.74 -2.59
C LEU A 144 -8.31 -9.88 -3.60
N LEU A 145 -9.40 -10.64 -3.57
CA LEU A 145 -9.64 -11.70 -4.55
C LEU A 145 -9.68 -11.16 -6.01
N TYR A 146 -10.30 -10.01 -6.23
CA TYR A 146 -10.33 -9.37 -7.54
C TYR A 146 -8.96 -8.85 -7.98
N LEU A 147 -8.14 -8.36 -7.04
CA LEU A 147 -6.76 -7.97 -7.33
C LEU A 147 -5.91 -9.18 -7.72
N ASP A 148 -6.00 -10.28 -6.97
CA ASP A 148 -5.29 -11.53 -7.27
C ASP A 148 -5.71 -12.09 -8.64
N LEU A 149 -7.01 -12.06 -8.96
CA LEU A 149 -7.51 -12.46 -10.27
C LEU A 149 -6.99 -11.56 -11.39
N LEU A 150 -6.96 -10.24 -11.16
CA LEU A 150 -6.43 -9.30 -12.14
C LEU A 150 -4.94 -9.54 -12.39
N ASP A 151 -4.15 -9.78 -11.34
CA ASP A 151 -2.74 -10.08 -11.47
C ASP A 151 -2.52 -11.38 -12.25
N TYR A 152 -3.27 -12.44 -11.91
CA TYR A 152 -3.26 -13.68 -12.67
C TYR A 152 -3.58 -13.45 -14.16
N LEU A 153 -4.64 -12.70 -14.47
CA LEU A 153 -5.00 -12.39 -15.85
C LEU A 153 -3.91 -11.59 -16.57
N LYS A 154 -3.24 -10.66 -15.90
CA LYS A 154 -2.09 -9.93 -16.45
C LYS A 154 -0.92 -10.87 -16.75
N THR A 155 -0.63 -11.82 -15.88
CA THR A 155 0.44 -12.81 -16.13
C THR A 155 0.12 -13.71 -17.32
N VAL A 156 -1.13 -14.17 -17.45
CA VAL A 156 -1.60 -14.93 -18.61
C VAL A 156 -1.52 -14.09 -19.88
N LEU A 157 -1.95 -12.82 -19.80
CA LEU A 157 -1.89 -11.89 -20.93
C LEU A 157 -0.45 -11.67 -21.40
N ALA A 158 0.50 -11.53 -20.47
CA ALA A 158 1.92 -11.40 -20.78
C ALA A 158 2.52 -12.66 -21.47
N GLY A 159 1.89 -13.83 -21.29
CA GLY A 159 2.30 -15.07 -21.97
C GLY A 159 1.88 -15.14 -23.44
N TYR A 160 0.77 -14.51 -23.83
CA TYR A 160 0.26 -14.60 -25.21
C TYR A 160 1.21 -14.07 -26.29
N PRO A 161 1.90 -12.92 -26.12
CA PRO A 161 2.86 -12.44 -27.11
C PRO A 161 3.97 -13.46 -27.41
N ILE A 162 4.48 -14.16 -26.40
CA ILE A 162 5.54 -15.16 -26.56
C ILE A 162 5.05 -16.33 -27.41
N GLU A 163 3.84 -16.83 -27.16
CA GLU A 163 3.24 -17.88 -27.98
C GLU A 163 2.95 -17.39 -29.41
N LEU A 164 2.50 -16.14 -29.56
CA LEU A 164 2.25 -15.55 -30.87
C LEU A 164 3.54 -15.43 -31.68
N ASP A 165 4.63 -14.99 -31.06
CA ASP A 165 5.96 -14.91 -31.68
C ASP A 165 6.47 -16.29 -32.14
N LYS A 166 6.25 -17.34 -31.34
CA LYS A 166 6.59 -18.71 -31.74
C LYS A 166 5.82 -19.14 -33.00
N LEU A 167 4.50 -18.89 -33.03
CA LEU A 167 3.69 -19.19 -34.20
C LEU A 167 4.12 -18.37 -35.42
N GLN A 168 4.41 -17.08 -35.24
CA GLN A 168 4.84 -16.21 -36.32
C GLN A 168 6.19 -16.66 -36.90
N ASN A 169 7.15 -17.02 -36.06
CA ASN A 169 8.43 -17.57 -36.51
C ASN A 169 8.25 -18.89 -37.28
N LEU A 170 7.35 -19.77 -36.82
CA LEU A 170 7.05 -21.02 -37.51
C LEU A 170 6.46 -20.77 -38.91
N VAL A 171 5.53 -19.81 -39.02
CA VAL A 171 4.95 -19.41 -40.32
C VAL A 171 6.02 -18.84 -41.25
N VAL A 172 6.90 -17.97 -40.74
CA VAL A 172 8.02 -17.41 -41.52
C VAL A 172 8.92 -18.52 -42.05
N ASN A 173 9.28 -19.51 -41.23
CA ASN A 173 10.09 -20.65 -41.64
C ASN A 173 9.42 -21.47 -42.74
N TYR A 174 8.12 -21.77 -42.60
CA TYR A 174 7.39 -22.49 -43.66
C TYR A 174 7.29 -21.68 -44.95
N CYS A 175 7.12 -20.36 -44.87
CA CYS A 175 7.14 -19.49 -46.04
C CYS A 175 8.50 -19.50 -46.74
N SER A 176 9.62 -19.47 -46.00
CA SER A 176 10.95 -19.57 -46.60
C SER A 176 11.19 -20.92 -47.25
N GLU A 177 10.84 -22.03 -46.58
CA GLU A 177 10.98 -23.38 -47.14
C GLU A 177 10.18 -23.55 -48.44
N LEU A 178 8.96 -23.00 -48.49
CA LEU A 178 8.12 -23.06 -49.67
C LEU A 178 8.68 -22.19 -50.81
N SER A 179 9.26 -21.03 -50.49
CA SER A 179 9.96 -20.19 -51.45
C SER A 179 11.19 -20.89 -52.04
N ASP A 180 12.01 -21.53 -51.20
CA ASP A 180 13.18 -22.29 -51.63
C ASP A 180 12.78 -23.44 -52.55
N MET A 181 11.75 -24.20 -52.18
CA MET A 181 11.21 -25.29 -53.01
C MET A 181 10.69 -24.77 -54.37
N LYS A 182 10.08 -23.59 -54.39
CA LYS A 182 9.61 -22.94 -55.62
C LYS A 182 10.79 -22.55 -56.53
N ILE A 183 11.86 -22.01 -55.95
CA ILE A 183 13.10 -21.69 -56.69
C ILE A 183 13.71 -22.98 -57.26
N MET A 184 13.86 -24.02 -56.44
CA MET A 184 14.38 -25.33 -56.88
C MET A 184 13.53 -25.94 -58.01
N SER A 185 12.20 -25.84 -57.92
CA SER A 185 11.29 -26.28 -58.98
C SER A 185 11.50 -25.50 -60.28
N GLN A 186 11.67 -24.17 -60.19
CA GLN A 186 11.90 -23.33 -61.35
C GLN A 186 13.26 -23.65 -62.00
N ASP A 187 14.30 -23.83 -61.20
CA ASP A 187 15.64 -24.20 -61.68
C ASP A 187 15.64 -25.59 -62.35
N ALA A 188 14.98 -26.57 -61.74
CA ALA A 188 14.79 -27.89 -62.34
C ALA A 188 14.07 -27.79 -63.70
N MET A 189 13.02 -26.96 -63.79
CA MET A 189 12.32 -26.71 -65.05
C MET A 189 13.26 -26.08 -66.10
N MET A 190 14.02 -25.05 -65.74
CA MET A 190 14.98 -24.39 -66.62
C MET A 190 16.05 -25.36 -67.14
N ILE A 191 16.62 -26.20 -66.25
CA ILE A 191 17.59 -27.23 -66.63
C ILE A 191 16.95 -28.22 -67.61
N THR A 192 15.73 -28.70 -67.34
CA THR A 192 15.07 -29.66 -68.24
C THR A 192 14.78 -29.06 -69.61
N ASP A 193 14.36 -27.78 -69.68
CA ASP A 193 14.13 -27.09 -70.94
C ASP A 193 15.43 -26.84 -71.70
N GLU A 194 16.51 -26.52 -70.99
CA GLU A 194 17.83 -26.34 -71.58
C GLU A 194 18.39 -27.66 -72.14
N VAL A 195 18.24 -28.77 -71.41
CA VAL A 195 18.58 -30.11 -71.90
C VAL A 195 17.76 -30.46 -73.14
N LYS A 196 16.46 -30.17 -73.16
CA LYS A 196 15.61 -30.38 -74.35
C LYS A 196 16.03 -29.51 -75.54
N ARG A 197 16.43 -28.25 -75.33
CA ARG A 197 16.97 -27.39 -76.41
C ARG A 197 18.26 -27.95 -76.97
N ASN A 198 19.21 -28.28 -76.10
CA ASN A 198 20.50 -28.86 -76.49
C ASN A 198 20.33 -30.19 -77.24
N MET A 199 19.40 -31.05 -76.81
CA MET A 199 19.06 -32.28 -77.51
C MET A 199 18.56 -32.00 -78.93
N ARG A 200 17.58 -31.11 -79.10
CA ARG A 200 17.06 -30.73 -80.44
C ARG A 200 18.14 -30.11 -81.32
N GLN A 201 19.01 -29.26 -80.77
CA GLN A 201 20.11 -28.65 -81.51
C GLN A 201 21.14 -29.69 -81.98
N ARG A 202 21.52 -30.63 -81.11
CA ARG A 202 22.44 -31.73 -81.45
C ARG A 202 21.81 -32.67 -82.48
N GLU A 203 20.52 -33.00 -82.34
CA GLU A 203 19.78 -33.78 -83.34
C GLU A 203 19.77 -33.10 -84.71
N ALA A 204 19.49 -31.79 -84.77
CA ALA A 204 19.52 -31.04 -86.02
C ALA A 204 20.92 -31.04 -86.67
N SER A 205 21.96 -30.78 -85.87
CA SER A 205 23.36 -30.81 -86.31
C SER A 205 23.75 -32.19 -86.83
N PHE A 206 23.30 -33.26 -86.15
CA PHE A 206 23.53 -34.64 -86.58
C PHE A 206 22.81 -34.96 -87.89
N ILE A 207 21.57 -34.51 -88.07
CA ILE A 207 20.82 -34.67 -89.32
C ILE A 207 21.53 -33.92 -90.46
N GLU A 208 22.00 -32.70 -90.23
CA GLU A 208 22.75 -31.92 -91.21
C GLU A 208 24.07 -32.60 -91.60
N GLU A 209 24.84 -33.07 -90.61
CA GLU A 209 26.07 -33.81 -90.86
C GLU A 209 25.80 -35.11 -91.63
N ARG A 210 24.75 -35.85 -91.24
CA ARG A 210 24.32 -37.06 -91.97
C ARG A 210 23.93 -36.73 -93.41
N ARG A 211 23.15 -35.67 -93.65
CA ARG A 211 22.79 -35.20 -95.00
C ARG A 211 24.03 -34.79 -95.80
N ALA A 212 24.99 -34.10 -95.19
CA ALA A 212 26.23 -33.71 -95.84
C ALA A 212 27.07 -34.93 -96.25
N ARG A 213 27.22 -35.90 -95.34
CA ARG A 213 27.88 -37.20 -95.62
C ARG A 213 27.16 -37.97 -96.71
N GLU A 214 25.83 -38.03 -96.69
CA GLU A 214 25.03 -38.72 -97.70
C GLU A 214 25.09 -38.01 -99.06
N ASN A 215 25.11 -36.67 -99.08
CA ASN A 215 25.32 -35.88 -100.29
C ASN A 215 26.71 -36.12 -100.88
N TRP A 216 27.76 -36.14 -100.05
CA TRP A 216 29.12 -36.47 -100.49
C TRP A 216 29.21 -37.91 -101.01
N LEU A 217 28.60 -38.87 -100.32
CA LEU A 217 28.49 -40.25 -100.80
C LEU A 217 27.73 -40.34 -102.11
N ASN A 218 26.65 -39.58 -102.29
CA ASN A 218 25.92 -39.52 -103.56
C ASN A 218 26.75 -38.85 -104.67
N GLN A 219 27.57 -37.86 -104.36
CA GLN A 219 28.52 -37.28 -105.31
C GLN A 219 29.58 -38.30 -105.72
N GLN A 220 30.17 -39.02 -104.75
CA GLN A 220 31.12 -40.12 -105.02
C GLN A 220 30.46 -41.25 -105.80
N LYS A 221 29.24 -41.67 -105.44
CA LYS A 221 28.45 -42.65 -106.19
C LYS A 221 28.19 -42.18 -107.62
N LYS A 222 27.83 -40.91 -107.84
CA LYS A 222 27.70 -40.37 -109.22
C LYS A 222 29.03 -40.40 -109.99
N LEU A 223 30.17 -40.20 -109.33
CA LEU A 223 31.49 -40.36 -109.96
C LEU A 223 31.79 -41.83 -110.24
N ILE A 224 31.48 -42.74 -109.32
CA ILE A 224 31.58 -44.19 -109.47
C ILE A 224 30.64 -44.68 -110.56
N ASP A 225 29.40 -44.21 -110.65
CA ASP A 225 28.45 -44.54 -111.71
C ASP A 225 28.91 -43.96 -113.05
N LYS A 226 29.58 -42.80 -113.07
CA LYS A 226 30.28 -42.30 -114.27
C LYS A 226 31.46 -43.19 -114.65
N ILE A 227 32.17 -43.74 -113.67
CA ILE A 227 33.23 -44.73 -113.89
C ILE A 227 32.57 -46.01 -114.41
N HIS A 228 31.55 -46.56 -113.77
CA HIS A 228 30.80 -47.75 -114.16
C HIS A 228 29.99 -47.59 -115.44
N THR A 229 29.60 -46.40 -115.90
CA THR A 229 29.04 -46.18 -117.24
C THR A 229 30.15 -46.16 -118.30
N LYS A 230 31.34 -45.65 -117.95
CA LYS A 230 32.57 -45.83 -118.74
C LYS A 230 33.10 -47.27 -118.69
N GLU A 231 32.84 -48.01 -117.61
CA GLU A 231 33.28 -49.38 -117.35
C GLU A 231 32.24 -50.42 -117.79
N THR A 232 30.95 -50.09 -117.90
CA THR A 232 29.98 -50.88 -118.66
C THR A 232 30.22 -50.73 -120.16
N SER A 233 30.87 -49.65 -120.60
CA SER A 233 31.52 -49.60 -121.93
C SER A 233 32.88 -50.33 -121.99
N LYS A 234 33.49 -50.67 -120.85
CA LYS A 234 34.82 -51.32 -120.73
C LYS A 234 34.90 -52.27 -119.53
N LYS A 235 34.28 -53.45 -119.69
CA LYS A 235 34.46 -54.74 -118.97
C LYS A 235 33.09 -55.38 -118.68
N TYR A 236 32.59 -56.23 -119.56
CA TYR A 236 32.86 -57.66 -119.41
C TYR A 236 34.26 -57.95 -118.84
N ARG A 237 34.32 -58.18 -117.52
CA ARG A 237 35.00 -59.32 -116.87
C ARG A 237 35.36 -59.00 -115.41
N ARG A 238 34.66 -59.75 -114.52
CA ARG A 238 35.01 -60.16 -113.15
C ARG A 238 34.96 -59.05 -112.09
N GLY A 239 34.34 -59.23 -110.93
CA GLY A 239 33.94 -60.46 -110.24
C GLY A 239 34.53 -60.45 -108.82
N GLN A 240 33.69 -60.02 -107.89
CA GLN A 240 33.78 -59.86 -106.42
C GLN A 240 34.23 -61.12 -105.64
N MET A 241 34.82 -60.95 -104.44
CA MET A 241 34.50 -61.75 -103.22
C MET A 241 35.06 -61.12 -101.92
N ASP A 242 34.19 -61.05 -100.91
CA ASP A 242 34.38 -60.78 -99.47
C ASP A 242 34.89 -62.02 -98.70
N LEU A 243 35.26 -61.86 -97.41
CA LEU A 243 34.92 -62.77 -96.27
C LEU A 243 35.59 -62.34 -94.92
N ASP A 244 34.87 -61.60 -94.07
CA ASP A 244 34.22 -61.98 -92.78
C ASP A 244 34.81 -62.87 -91.63
N PHE A 245 34.61 -62.37 -90.37
CA PHE A 245 34.32 -63.00 -89.03
C PHE A 245 35.47 -63.60 -88.10
N PRO A 246 35.30 -63.88 -86.75
CA PRO A 246 35.21 -62.97 -85.56
C PRO A 246 35.69 -63.49 -84.13
N SER A 247 35.50 -62.66 -83.07
CA SER A 247 34.98 -62.87 -81.66
C SER A 247 35.62 -63.67 -80.48
N ASN A 248 35.78 -62.96 -79.33
CA ASN A 248 35.47 -63.19 -77.88
C ASN A 248 35.82 -64.46 -77.04
N LEU A 249 36.24 -64.30 -75.76
CA LEU A 249 35.42 -64.44 -74.50
C LEU A 249 36.20 -64.30 -73.15
N MET A 250 35.49 -63.94 -72.06
CA MET A 250 35.89 -63.70 -70.64
C MET A 250 35.64 -64.89 -69.69
N SER A 251 36.24 -64.91 -68.49
CA SER A 251 35.77 -65.65 -67.28
C SER A 251 36.41 -65.19 -65.94
N THR A 252 35.69 -65.40 -64.82
CA THR A 252 35.85 -64.83 -63.45
C THR A 252 35.99 -65.95 -62.39
N GLU A 253 36.72 -65.77 -61.27
CA GLU A 253 36.59 -66.64 -60.05
C GLU A 253 37.17 -66.03 -58.73
N THR A 254 36.69 -66.46 -57.56
CA THR A 254 36.94 -65.91 -56.19
C THR A 254 37.36 -66.95 -55.12
N LEU A 255 37.96 -66.45 -53.98
CA LEU A 255 37.90 -66.86 -52.53
C LEU A 255 39.07 -67.62 -51.83
N LYS A 256 39.61 -67.02 -50.74
CA LYS A 256 39.51 -67.42 -49.28
C LYS A 256 40.60 -66.74 -48.38
N LEU A 257 40.24 -66.28 -47.17
CA LEU A 257 41.18 -65.83 -46.10
C LEU A 257 40.65 -66.21 -44.69
N ARG A 258 41.57 -66.61 -43.81
CA ARG A 258 41.40 -67.28 -42.49
C ARG A 258 41.46 -66.29 -41.32
N ARG A 259 40.67 -66.48 -40.24
CA ARG A 259 40.70 -65.66 -38.99
C ARG A 259 41.04 -66.52 -37.75
N LYS A 260 41.65 -65.91 -36.74
CA LYS A 260 42.32 -66.48 -35.55
C LYS A 260 41.40 -66.36 -34.30
N GLU A 261 41.37 -67.37 -33.43
CA GLU A 261 40.50 -67.47 -32.23
C GLU A 261 41.13 -66.81 -30.97
N THR A 262 40.32 -66.10 -30.18
CA THR A 262 40.66 -65.51 -28.86
C THR A 262 40.25 -66.45 -27.71
N SER A 263 41.02 -66.47 -26.61
CA SER A 263 40.86 -67.41 -25.47
C SER A 263 39.54 -67.18 -24.69
N THR A 264 38.94 -68.26 -24.16
CA THR A 264 37.64 -68.23 -23.46
C THR A 264 37.62 -67.40 -22.18
N ALA A 265 38.71 -67.40 -21.41
CA ALA A 265 38.83 -66.60 -20.17
C ALA A 265 38.86 -65.08 -20.43
N GLU A 266 39.36 -64.66 -21.59
CA GLU A 266 39.36 -63.25 -22.02
C GLU A 266 37.93 -62.78 -22.34
N MET A 267 37.10 -63.67 -22.92
CA MET A 267 35.70 -63.35 -23.20
C MET A 267 34.86 -63.21 -21.92
N GLU A 268 35.06 -64.07 -20.92
CA GLU A 268 34.34 -64.00 -19.64
C GLU A 268 34.69 -62.72 -18.87
N TYR A 269 35.98 -62.34 -18.83
CA TYR A 269 36.42 -61.09 -18.22
C TYR A 269 35.83 -59.87 -18.95
N GLN A 270 35.87 -59.85 -20.29
CA GLN A 270 35.26 -58.77 -21.08
C GLN A 270 33.75 -58.66 -20.88
N ALA A 271 33.04 -59.79 -20.76
CA ALA A 271 31.60 -59.80 -20.47
C ALA A 271 31.30 -59.21 -19.09
N GLY A 272 32.10 -59.55 -18.07
CA GLY A 272 31.96 -58.99 -16.72
C GLY A 272 32.19 -57.47 -16.67
N VAL A 273 33.26 -56.99 -17.31
CA VAL A 273 33.56 -55.55 -17.40
C VAL A 273 32.44 -54.80 -18.13
N THR A 274 31.93 -55.34 -19.22
CA THR A 274 30.82 -54.73 -19.99
C THR A 274 29.54 -54.64 -19.15
N ALA A 275 29.22 -55.67 -18.37
CA ALA A 275 28.05 -55.68 -17.49
C ALA A 275 28.14 -54.62 -16.38
N VAL A 276 29.32 -54.40 -15.80
CA VAL A 276 29.54 -53.35 -14.78
C VAL A 276 29.41 -51.97 -15.40
N VAL A 277 29.98 -51.76 -16.59
CA VAL A 277 29.89 -50.48 -17.31
C VAL A 277 28.44 -50.14 -17.67
N GLU A 278 27.63 -51.10 -18.12
CA GLU A 278 26.21 -50.88 -18.41
C GLU A 278 25.38 -50.63 -17.14
N LYS A 279 25.73 -51.22 -15.98
CA LYS A 279 25.13 -50.87 -14.69
C LYS A 279 25.42 -49.42 -14.29
N VAL A 280 26.66 -48.95 -14.46
CA VAL A 280 27.02 -47.55 -14.17
C VAL A 280 26.31 -46.61 -15.15
N LYS A 281 26.29 -46.97 -16.43
CA LYS A 281 25.62 -46.21 -17.48
C LYS A 281 24.12 -46.05 -17.22
N SER A 282 23.45 -47.11 -16.78
CA SER A 282 22.03 -47.06 -16.41
C SER A 282 21.77 -46.24 -15.14
N ALA A 283 22.62 -46.33 -14.12
CA ALA A 283 22.51 -45.54 -12.89
C ALA A 283 22.67 -44.03 -13.13
N VAL A 284 23.64 -43.66 -13.98
CA VAL A 284 23.95 -42.26 -14.37
C VAL A 284 23.08 -41.80 -15.57
N ARG A 285 22.19 -42.68 -16.04
CA ARG A 285 21.25 -42.51 -17.17
C ARG A 285 21.91 -42.11 -18.50
N CYS A 286 23.16 -42.47 -18.76
CA CYS A 286 23.91 -42.04 -19.96
C CYS A 286 23.82 -43.01 -21.14
N SER A 287 24.06 -42.49 -22.33
CA SER A 287 24.00 -43.28 -23.57
C SER A 287 25.37 -43.87 -23.91
N HIS A 288 26.45 -43.11 -23.67
CA HIS A 288 27.82 -43.53 -23.93
C HIS A 288 28.66 -43.57 -22.65
N VAL A 289 29.65 -44.47 -22.64
CA VAL A 289 30.58 -44.66 -21.50
C VAL A 289 31.43 -43.40 -21.28
N TRP A 290 31.77 -42.69 -22.35
CA TRP A 290 32.52 -41.45 -22.32
C TRP A 290 31.78 -40.31 -21.59
N ASP A 291 30.44 -40.38 -21.48
CA ASP A 291 29.63 -39.35 -20.83
C ASP A 291 29.57 -39.51 -19.31
N ILE A 292 29.98 -40.67 -18.77
CA ILE A 292 29.87 -41.01 -17.35
C ILE A 292 30.61 -39.97 -16.50
N ALA A 293 31.85 -39.65 -16.87
CA ALA A 293 32.68 -38.69 -16.14
C ALA A 293 32.07 -37.28 -16.14
N SER A 294 31.59 -36.82 -17.29
CA SER A 294 30.97 -35.51 -17.44
C SER A 294 29.69 -35.37 -16.61
N ARG A 295 28.92 -36.45 -16.45
CA ARG A 295 27.69 -36.43 -15.64
C ARG A 295 27.93 -36.49 -14.16
N PHE A 296 28.92 -37.24 -13.70
CA PHE A 296 29.36 -37.17 -12.31
C PHE A 296 29.87 -35.78 -11.96
N LEU A 297 30.61 -35.13 -12.88
CA LEU A 297 31.05 -33.76 -12.69
C LEU A 297 29.87 -32.78 -12.63
N ALA A 298 28.89 -32.91 -13.53
CA ALA A 298 27.68 -32.11 -13.51
C ALA A 298 26.86 -32.33 -12.23
N GLN A 299 26.70 -33.58 -11.78
CA GLN A 299 26.00 -33.93 -10.55
C GLN A 299 26.68 -33.31 -9.32
N ARG A 300 28.01 -33.39 -9.26
CA ARG A 300 28.80 -32.76 -8.19
C ARG A 300 28.64 -31.25 -8.19
N ASN A 301 28.70 -30.59 -9.35
CA ASN A 301 28.47 -29.15 -9.44
C ASN A 301 27.06 -28.77 -9.00
N THR A 302 26.04 -29.59 -9.34
CA THR A 302 24.67 -29.35 -8.85
C THR A 302 24.54 -29.56 -7.35
N GLU A 303 25.25 -30.53 -6.79
CA GLU A 303 25.31 -30.78 -5.34
C GLU A 303 25.95 -29.60 -4.60
N GLU A 304 27.13 -29.17 -5.03
CA GLU A 304 27.84 -28.00 -4.46
C GLU A 304 26.97 -26.72 -4.56
N ASN A 305 26.26 -26.51 -5.68
CA ASN A 305 25.35 -25.36 -5.82
C ASN A 305 24.11 -25.47 -4.91
N LEU A 306 23.58 -26.67 -4.69
CA LEU A 306 22.46 -26.89 -3.76
C LEU A 306 22.91 -26.69 -2.31
N GLU A 307 24.12 -27.11 -1.95
CA GLU A 307 24.70 -26.86 -0.62
C GLU A 307 24.82 -25.36 -0.35
N LEU A 308 25.38 -24.59 -1.30
CA LEU A 308 25.44 -23.14 -1.20
C LEU A 308 24.05 -22.50 -1.04
N GLN A 309 23.05 -22.95 -1.81
CA GLN A 309 21.68 -22.47 -1.67
C GLN A 309 21.05 -22.83 -0.31
N MET A 310 21.40 -24.00 0.24
CA MET A 310 20.96 -24.40 1.57
C MET A 310 21.56 -23.51 2.66
N GLU A 311 22.86 -23.22 2.57
CA GLU A 311 23.55 -22.30 3.49
C GLU A 311 22.92 -20.90 3.46
N ASP A 312 22.70 -20.35 2.27
CA ASP A 312 21.99 -19.09 2.04
C ASP A 312 20.60 -19.07 2.67
N CYS A 313 19.82 -20.15 2.48
CA CYS A 313 18.48 -20.26 3.05
C CYS A 313 18.52 -20.34 4.58
N GLU A 314 19.51 -21.07 5.12
CA GLU A 314 19.71 -21.19 6.56
C GLU A 314 20.12 -19.85 7.18
N GLU A 315 20.99 -19.08 6.52
CA GLU A 315 21.35 -17.74 6.95
C GLU A 315 20.14 -16.81 6.97
N ARG A 316 19.35 -16.76 5.88
CA ARG A 316 18.09 -15.99 5.82
C ARG A 316 17.13 -16.41 6.92
N ARG A 317 17.02 -17.71 7.20
CA ARG A 317 16.16 -18.24 8.28
C ARG A 317 16.62 -17.74 9.65
N VAL A 318 17.92 -17.72 9.91
CA VAL A 318 18.48 -17.18 11.16
C VAL A 318 18.24 -15.68 11.28
N GLN A 319 18.47 -14.91 10.20
CA GLN A 319 18.20 -13.47 10.14
C GLN A 319 16.72 -13.16 10.40
N LEU A 320 15.80 -13.86 9.72
CA LEU A 320 14.36 -13.72 9.93
C LEU A 320 13.95 -14.08 11.36
N LYS A 321 14.51 -15.14 11.93
CA LYS A 321 14.25 -15.52 13.33
C LYS A 321 14.74 -14.46 14.33
N ALA A 322 15.85 -13.78 14.03
CA ALA A 322 16.32 -12.66 14.84
C ALA A 322 15.38 -11.44 14.72
N LEU A 323 14.94 -11.12 13.50
CA LEU A 323 13.99 -10.04 13.24
C LEU A 323 12.64 -10.28 13.94
N VAL A 324 12.11 -11.49 13.89
CA VAL A 324 10.87 -11.85 14.59
C VAL A 324 11.01 -11.60 16.10
N LYS A 325 12.14 -12.00 16.72
CA LYS A 325 12.38 -11.71 18.14
C LYS A 325 12.48 -10.22 18.45
N GLN A 326 13.07 -9.42 17.56
CA GLN A 326 13.11 -7.97 17.71
C GLN A 326 11.70 -7.37 17.64
N LEU A 327 10.89 -7.80 16.67
CA LEU A 327 9.51 -7.34 16.53
C LEU A 327 8.62 -7.77 17.71
N GLU A 328 8.81 -8.97 18.26
CA GLU A 328 8.11 -9.41 19.48
C GLU A 328 8.47 -8.53 20.69
N LEU A 329 9.74 -8.11 20.80
CA LEU A 329 10.18 -7.18 21.85
C LEU A 329 9.56 -5.79 21.64
N GLU A 330 9.54 -5.26 20.42
CA GLU A 330 8.88 -4.00 20.10
C GLU A 330 7.37 -4.06 20.37
N GLU A 331 6.71 -5.15 19.99
CA GLU A 331 5.29 -5.36 20.26
C GLU A 331 5.02 -5.39 21.76
N ALA A 332 5.87 -6.06 22.56
CA ALA A 332 5.77 -6.04 24.01
C ALA A 332 5.94 -4.61 24.56
N VAL A 333 6.92 -3.85 24.06
CA VAL A 333 7.11 -2.44 24.45
C VAL A 333 5.87 -1.60 24.09
N LEU A 334 5.25 -1.82 22.94
CA LEU A 334 4.04 -1.11 22.51
C LEU A 334 2.79 -1.53 23.30
N LYS A 335 2.63 -2.83 23.61
CA LYS A 335 1.53 -3.37 24.43
C LYS A 335 1.58 -2.87 25.87
N PHE A 336 2.79 -2.73 26.44
CA PHE A 336 2.98 -2.31 27.82
C PHE A 336 3.31 -0.82 27.98
N ARG A 337 3.43 -0.05 26.90
CA ARG A 337 3.34 1.41 26.97
C ARG A 337 1.95 1.78 27.48
N GLN A 338 1.89 2.36 28.69
CA GLN A 338 0.68 2.98 29.19
C GLN A 338 0.13 3.92 28.11
N LYS A 339 -1.17 3.76 27.79
CA LYS A 339 -1.92 4.68 26.92
C LYS A 339 -1.55 6.11 27.31
N PRO A 340 -0.93 6.89 26.42
CA PRO A 340 -0.47 8.20 26.82
C PRO A 340 -1.72 9.05 27.10
N SER A 341 -1.68 9.77 28.22
CA SER A 341 -2.74 10.67 28.64
C SER A 341 -3.08 11.66 27.51
N SER A 342 -4.30 12.18 27.52
CA SER A 342 -4.90 13.06 26.50
C SER A 342 -4.07 14.29 26.09
N ILE A 343 -3.00 14.61 26.82
CA ILE A 343 -2.02 15.66 26.51
C ILE A 343 -1.08 15.24 25.35
N SER A 344 -0.77 13.95 25.21
CA SER A 344 0.07 13.42 24.13
C SER A 344 -0.61 13.44 22.76
N SER A 345 -1.94 13.33 22.69
CA SER A 345 -2.67 13.34 21.41
C SER A 345 -2.52 14.68 20.69
N LYS A 346 -2.63 15.80 21.43
CA LYS A 346 -2.46 17.15 20.89
C LYS A 346 -1.02 17.43 20.46
N SER A 347 -0.04 16.81 21.12
CA SER A 347 1.36 16.90 20.72
C SER A 347 1.61 16.13 19.42
N ILE A 348 0.98 14.97 19.26
CA ILE A 348 1.06 14.16 18.03
C ILE A 348 0.37 14.88 16.87
N GLU A 349 -0.81 15.46 17.07
CA GLU A 349 -1.51 16.26 16.04
C GLU A 349 -0.64 17.43 15.53
N LYS A 350 0.01 18.16 16.44
CA LYS A 350 0.94 19.23 16.05
C LYS A 350 2.15 18.70 15.26
N MET A 351 2.69 17.55 15.64
CA MET A 351 3.79 16.92 14.90
C MET A 351 3.33 16.44 13.52
N THR A 352 2.09 15.94 13.39
CA THR A 352 1.54 15.54 12.09
C THR A 352 1.25 16.73 11.19
N ASP A 353 0.83 17.86 11.74
CA ASP A 353 0.61 19.08 10.96
C ASP A 353 1.94 19.69 10.48
N MET A 354 2.97 19.72 11.34
CA MET A 354 4.33 20.13 10.93
C MET A 354 4.93 19.19 9.89
N LEU A 355 4.69 17.87 10.01
CA LEU A 355 5.16 16.90 9.02
C LEU A 355 4.55 17.18 7.64
N LYS A 356 3.24 17.44 7.58
CA LYS A 356 2.56 17.78 6.33
C LYS A 356 3.10 19.06 5.71
N GLU A 357 3.34 20.10 6.51
CA GLU A 357 3.93 21.35 6.00
C GLU A 357 5.33 21.12 5.41
N GLU A 358 6.16 20.30 6.08
CA GLU A 358 7.50 19.98 5.58
C GLU A 358 7.46 19.04 4.36
N GLU A 359 6.48 18.13 4.27
CA GLU A 359 6.24 17.31 3.08
C GLU A 359 5.83 18.18 1.88
N GLU A 360 4.94 19.16 2.08
CA GLU A 360 4.56 20.13 1.04
C GLU A 360 5.76 20.99 0.60
N ARG A 361 6.59 21.45 1.54
CA ARG A 361 7.86 22.14 1.22
C ARG A 361 8.80 21.25 0.40
N LEU A 362 8.95 19.99 0.79
CA LEU A 362 9.81 19.04 0.09
C LEU A 362 9.30 18.79 -1.34
N GLN A 363 8.00 18.58 -1.52
CA GLN A 363 7.39 18.40 -2.84
C GLN A 363 7.58 19.63 -3.73
N LEU A 364 7.40 20.84 -3.17
CA LEU A 364 7.64 22.08 -3.90
C LEU A 364 9.12 22.19 -4.33
N ALA A 365 10.05 21.89 -3.43
CA ALA A 365 11.49 21.90 -3.73
C ALA A 365 11.86 20.88 -4.82
N HIS A 366 11.31 19.66 -4.76
CA HIS A 366 11.50 18.66 -5.81
C HIS A 366 10.95 19.14 -7.15
N SER A 367 9.74 19.71 -7.18
CA SER A 367 9.16 20.21 -8.43
C SER A 367 10.03 21.31 -9.07
N ASN A 368 10.63 22.18 -8.25
CA ASN A 368 11.54 23.22 -8.71
C ASN A 368 12.87 22.64 -9.20
N MET A 369 13.40 21.62 -8.51
CA MET A 369 14.62 20.93 -8.91
C MET A 369 14.42 20.23 -10.27
N THR A 370 13.30 19.52 -10.46
CA THR A 370 13.00 18.84 -11.73
C THR A 370 12.89 19.83 -12.88
N LYS A 371 12.17 20.95 -12.70
CA LYS A 371 12.11 22.03 -13.70
C LYS A 371 13.49 22.60 -14.02
N GLY A 372 14.34 22.76 -13.00
CA GLY A 372 15.73 23.20 -13.18
C GLY A 372 16.58 22.20 -13.98
N GLN A 373 16.41 20.91 -13.73
CA GLN A 373 17.08 19.83 -14.46
C GLN A 373 16.62 19.76 -15.92
N GLU A 374 15.32 19.87 -16.18
CA GLU A 374 14.77 19.92 -17.55
C GLU A 374 15.30 21.13 -18.34
N LEU A 375 15.34 22.30 -17.69
CA LEU A 375 15.91 23.50 -18.30
C LEU A 375 17.40 23.33 -18.61
N LEU A 376 18.18 22.78 -17.68
CA LEU A 376 19.60 22.52 -17.89
C LEU A 376 19.82 21.54 -19.05
N LEU A 377 19.03 20.47 -19.12
CA LEU A 377 19.11 19.50 -20.20
C LEU A 377 18.74 20.12 -21.56
N THR A 378 17.72 20.98 -21.60
CA THR A 378 17.34 21.73 -22.80
C THR A 378 18.47 22.67 -23.26
N ILE A 379 19.11 23.38 -22.33
CA ILE A 379 20.25 24.26 -22.63
C ILE A 379 21.44 23.42 -23.15
N GLN A 380 21.73 22.29 -22.50
CA GLN A 380 22.80 21.39 -22.93
C GLN A 380 22.57 20.84 -24.33
N MET A 381 21.37 20.34 -24.62
CA MET A 381 20.98 19.91 -25.96
C MET A 381 21.06 21.05 -26.98
N GLY A 382 20.65 22.26 -26.60
CA GLY A 382 20.77 23.45 -27.46
C GLY A 382 22.22 23.77 -27.83
N ILE A 383 23.12 23.76 -26.84
CA ILE A 383 24.56 24.00 -27.03
C ILE A 383 25.19 22.87 -27.86
N ASP A 384 24.85 21.61 -27.58
CA ASP A 384 25.36 20.46 -28.34
C ASP A 384 24.91 20.51 -29.80
N ASN A 385 23.64 20.85 -30.06
CA ASN A 385 23.12 21.03 -31.41
C ASN A 385 23.83 22.18 -32.16
N LEU A 386 24.08 23.30 -31.47
CA LEU A 386 24.82 24.42 -32.05
C LEU A 386 26.26 24.03 -32.37
N TYR A 387 26.91 23.33 -31.44
CA TYR A 387 28.27 22.84 -31.59
C TYR A 387 28.41 21.90 -32.80
N VAL A 388 27.53 20.91 -32.93
CA VAL A 388 27.53 19.97 -34.08
C VAL A 388 27.38 20.71 -35.41
N ARG A 389 26.50 21.72 -35.48
CA ARG A 389 26.31 22.52 -36.72
C ARG A 389 27.54 23.37 -37.06
N LEU A 390 28.27 23.87 -36.06
CA LEU A 390 29.43 24.74 -36.25
C LEU A 390 30.75 23.99 -36.39
N MET A 391 30.82 22.73 -35.96
CA MET A 391 32.02 21.88 -36.06
C MET A 391 32.60 21.82 -37.47
N GLY A 392 31.76 21.74 -38.51
CA GLY A 392 32.19 21.62 -39.91
C GLY A 392 32.77 22.90 -40.54
N ILE A 393 32.78 24.03 -39.83
CA ILE A 393 33.29 25.30 -40.36
C ILE A 393 34.79 25.42 -40.06
N THR A 394 35.62 25.52 -41.10
CA THR A 394 37.07 25.70 -40.94
C THR A 394 37.43 27.16 -40.66
N LEU A 395 38.19 27.39 -39.58
CA LEU A 395 38.74 28.71 -39.26
C LEU A 395 40.11 28.91 -39.93
N PRO A 396 40.49 30.15 -40.30
CA PRO A 396 41.80 30.43 -40.86
C PRO A 396 42.90 30.20 -39.83
N ALA A 397 44.03 29.64 -40.27
CA ALA A 397 45.14 29.12 -39.46
C ALA A 397 45.79 30.10 -38.45
N THR A 398 45.39 31.37 -38.43
CA THR A 398 45.84 32.38 -37.45
C THR A 398 45.08 32.33 -36.14
N GLN A 399 43.89 31.73 -36.08
CA GLN A 399 43.16 31.52 -34.82
C GLN A 399 43.37 30.08 -34.35
N ARG A 400 44.07 29.93 -33.23
CA ARG A 400 44.46 28.63 -32.66
C ARG A 400 43.19 27.85 -32.30
N GLU A 401 42.90 26.78 -33.06
CA GLU A 401 41.90 25.79 -32.64
C GLU A 401 42.33 25.22 -31.29
N VAL A 402 41.54 25.49 -30.25
CA VAL A 402 41.75 24.87 -28.93
C VAL A 402 41.55 23.38 -29.13
N VAL A 403 42.62 22.61 -28.93
CA VAL A 403 42.62 21.15 -29.03
C VAL A 403 41.56 20.58 -28.09
N LEU A 404 40.59 19.87 -28.66
CA LEU A 404 39.42 19.33 -27.97
C LEU A 404 39.75 17.94 -27.43
N SER A 405 39.54 17.72 -26.13
CA SER A 405 39.56 16.39 -25.50
C SER A 405 38.14 15.80 -25.46
N ASP A 406 38.04 14.47 -25.48
CA ASP A 406 36.80 13.68 -25.66
C ASP A 406 35.72 13.84 -24.56
N THR A 407 35.97 14.59 -23.49
CA THR A 407 34.98 14.87 -22.42
C THR A 407 34.82 16.37 -22.20
N LEU A 408 34.11 17.03 -23.12
CA LEU A 408 34.04 18.49 -23.16
C LEU A 408 32.98 19.05 -22.19
N ASP A 409 33.42 19.95 -21.29
CA ASP A 409 32.57 20.74 -20.39
C ASP A 409 31.64 21.69 -21.17
N LEU A 410 30.41 21.93 -20.66
CA LEU A 410 29.36 22.67 -21.36
C LEU A 410 29.79 24.11 -21.70
N ASN A 411 30.55 24.74 -20.80
CA ASN A 411 31.07 26.09 -21.01
C ASN A 411 32.13 26.14 -22.12
N SER A 412 32.89 25.05 -22.30
CA SER A 412 33.91 24.95 -23.35
C SER A 412 33.27 24.82 -24.74
N LYS A 413 32.16 24.06 -24.85
CA LYS A 413 31.34 23.98 -26.07
C LYS A 413 30.73 25.34 -26.42
N LEU A 414 30.21 26.05 -25.42
CA LEU A 414 29.61 27.36 -25.62
C LEU A 414 30.63 28.39 -26.11
N ALA A 415 31.81 28.47 -25.47
CA ALA A 415 32.90 29.35 -25.88
C ALA A 415 33.40 29.03 -27.30
N TYR A 416 33.45 27.74 -27.67
CA TYR A 416 33.77 27.31 -29.03
C TYR A 416 32.74 27.81 -30.05
N CYS A 417 31.45 27.68 -29.73
CA CYS A 417 30.37 28.19 -30.58
C CYS A 417 30.43 29.71 -30.72
N GLU A 418 30.68 30.43 -29.63
CA GLU A 418 30.81 31.88 -29.61
C GLU A 418 31.92 32.38 -30.55
N GLY A 419 33.11 31.78 -30.47
CA GLY A 419 34.24 32.13 -31.34
C GLY A 419 33.97 31.87 -32.83
N LYS A 420 33.29 30.75 -33.17
CA LYS A 420 32.91 30.47 -34.56
C LYS A 420 31.80 31.38 -35.07
N LEU A 421 30.81 31.69 -34.23
CA LEU A 421 29.71 32.57 -34.61
C LEU A 421 30.17 34.01 -34.81
N THR A 422 31.08 34.51 -33.97
CA THR A 422 31.70 35.84 -34.17
C THR A 422 32.49 35.90 -35.46
N TYR A 423 33.29 34.87 -35.78
CA TYR A 423 33.96 34.78 -37.08
C TYR A 423 32.99 34.75 -38.28
N LEU A 424 31.89 34.00 -38.17
CA LEU A 424 30.86 33.99 -39.21
C LEU A 424 30.17 35.35 -39.35
N ALA A 425 29.87 36.03 -38.25
CA ALA A 425 29.27 37.35 -38.26
C ALA A 425 30.18 38.36 -38.97
N ASP A 426 31.48 38.36 -38.65
CA ASP A 426 32.49 39.19 -39.31
C ASP A 426 32.61 38.87 -40.81
N ARG A 427 32.54 37.58 -41.19
CA ARG A 427 32.54 37.17 -42.60
C ARG A 427 31.30 37.62 -43.36
N VAL A 428 30.11 37.48 -42.78
CA VAL A 428 28.87 37.95 -43.40
C VAL A 428 28.92 39.47 -43.59
N GLN A 429 29.50 40.20 -42.62
CA GLN A 429 29.70 41.64 -42.72
C GLN A 429 30.74 42.05 -43.79
N MET A 430 31.70 41.17 -44.10
CA MET A 430 32.65 41.34 -45.22
C MET A 430 32.02 40.98 -46.58
N VAL A 431 31.17 39.94 -46.64
CA VAL A 431 30.53 39.45 -47.88
C VAL A 431 29.46 40.42 -48.39
N SER A 432 28.78 41.16 -47.51
CA SER A 432 27.81 42.20 -47.90
C SER A 432 28.42 43.39 -48.66
N ARG A 433 29.74 43.45 -48.83
CA ARG A 433 30.43 44.41 -49.70
C ARG A 433 30.68 43.93 -51.13
N THR A 434 30.41 42.66 -51.44
CA THR A 434 30.62 42.04 -52.76
C THR A 434 29.27 41.55 -53.31
N GLU A 435 28.48 42.47 -53.86
CA GLU A 435 27.14 42.21 -54.43
C GLU A 435 27.14 41.30 -55.67
N GLU A 436 28.30 40.88 -56.20
CA GLU A 436 28.38 40.06 -57.42
C GLU A 436 28.00 38.58 -57.23
N GLY A 437 27.92 38.09 -55.97
CA GLY A 437 27.54 36.70 -55.68
C GLY A 437 26.04 36.44 -55.78
N ASP A 438 25.22 37.41 -55.36
CA ASP A 438 23.76 37.24 -55.26
C ASP A 438 23.06 37.26 -56.63
N THR A 439 23.62 37.96 -57.62
CA THR A 439 23.07 38.00 -58.98
C THR A 439 23.24 36.65 -59.68
N LYS A 440 24.40 36.02 -59.60
CA LYS A 440 24.63 34.69 -60.20
C LYS A 440 23.77 33.61 -59.57
N VAL A 441 23.60 33.61 -58.24
CA VAL A 441 22.77 32.62 -57.55
C VAL A 441 21.29 32.81 -57.90
N ARG A 442 20.81 34.06 -57.95
CA ARG A 442 19.45 34.39 -58.39
C ARG A 442 19.20 33.97 -59.83
N ASP A 443 20.11 34.28 -60.74
CA ASP A 443 19.99 33.91 -62.16
C ASP A 443 19.99 32.39 -62.35
N THR A 444 20.78 31.65 -61.56
CA THR A 444 20.76 30.17 -61.60
C THR A 444 19.47 29.56 -61.04
N LEU A 445 18.88 30.16 -59.99
CA LEU A 445 17.61 29.72 -59.40
C LEU A 445 16.41 30.07 -60.29
N GLU A 446 16.38 31.26 -60.92
CA GLU A 446 15.38 31.61 -61.92
C GLU A 446 15.48 30.70 -63.16
N SER A 447 16.71 30.41 -63.61
CA SER A 447 16.93 29.52 -64.74
C SER A 447 16.53 28.06 -64.44
N SER A 448 16.73 27.58 -63.20
CA SER A 448 16.33 26.22 -62.82
C SER A 448 14.82 26.09 -62.62
N THR A 449 14.16 27.11 -62.07
CA THR A 449 12.69 27.10 -61.86
C THR A 449 11.90 27.26 -63.15
N LEU A 450 12.45 27.92 -64.17
CA LEU A 450 11.85 27.99 -65.51
C LEU A 450 11.84 26.65 -66.28
N MET A 451 12.71 25.70 -65.91
CA MET A 451 12.78 24.37 -66.55
C MET A 451 11.83 23.34 -65.91
N GLU A 452 11.21 23.66 -64.78
CA GLU A 452 10.37 22.74 -64.02
C GLU A 452 8.91 22.81 -64.50
N LYS A 453 8.50 21.84 -65.34
CA LYS A 453 7.21 21.87 -66.07
C LYS A 453 5.97 21.56 -65.21
N TYR A 454 6.14 21.23 -63.94
CA TYR A 454 5.04 20.91 -63.03
C TYR A 454 5.20 21.70 -61.74
N ASN A 455 4.19 22.50 -61.38
CA ASN A 455 4.13 23.16 -60.08
C ASN A 455 4.01 22.10 -58.99
N THR A 456 5.14 21.75 -58.36
CA THR A 456 5.14 20.88 -57.18
C THR A 456 4.60 21.68 -56.00
N ARG A 457 3.32 21.50 -55.71
CA ARG A 457 2.67 22.11 -54.55
C ARG A 457 3.23 21.41 -53.31
N ILE A 458 4.08 22.11 -52.55
CA ILE A 458 4.59 21.61 -51.27
C ILE A 458 3.40 21.47 -50.32
N SER A 459 3.05 20.24 -49.98
CA SER A 459 2.11 19.95 -48.91
C SER A 459 2.85 20.11 -47.59
N PHE A 460 2.46 21.09 -46.79
CA PHE A 460 2.85 21.10 -45.39
C PHE A 460 2.03 20.01 -44.71
N GLU A 461 2.70 18.99 -44.18
CA GLU A 461 2.08 18.09 -43.21
C GLU A 461 1.85 18.91 -41.95
N ASP A 462 0.60 19.34 -41.75
CA ASP A 462 0.15 19.83 -40.47
C ASP A 462 0.35 18.70 -39.47
N ARG A 463 1.31 18.92 -38.57
CA ARG A 463 1.67 18.03 -37.49
C ARG A 463 0.54 18.07 -36.46
N GLU A 464 -0.58 17.40 -36.76
CA GLU A 464 -1.57 17.08 -35.75
C GLU A 464 -0.95 16.06 -34.80
N GLU A 465 -0.79 16.50 -33.55
CA GLU A 465 -0.35 15.72 -32.41
C GLU A 465 -1.11 14.40 -32.32
N ASP A 466 -0.37 13.30 -32.21
CA ASP A 466 -0.83 12.06 -31.60
C ASP A 466 -1.21 12.36 -30.13
N MET A 467 -2.40 12.91 -29.92
CA MET A 467 -3.06 12.92 -28.62
C MET A 467 -3.57 11.51 -28.35
N ILE A 468 -2.73 10.78 -27.62
CA ILE A 468 -3.02 9.67 -26.72
C ILE A 468 -4.53 9.47 -26.48
N ASP A 469 -5.05 8.40 -27.05
CA ASP A 469 -6.41 7.90 -26.86
C ASP A 469 -6.57 7.41 -25.41
N THR A 470 -6.99 8.30 -24.51
CA THR A 470 -7.36 7.96 -23.13
C THR A 470 -8.85 8.18 -22.97
N PHE A 471 -9.60 7.08 -23.02
CA PHE A 471 -10.93 6.85 -22.44
C PHE A 471 -11.66 8.08 -21.86
N GLN A 472 -12.74 8.53 -22.52
CA GLN A 472 -13.99 8.90 -21.83
C GLN A 472 -15.20 9.07 -22.77
N PHE A 473 -16.28 8.38 -22.39
CA PHE A 473 -17.70 8.46 -22.70
C PHE A 473 -18.29 9.56 -23.62
N ALA A 474 -19.14 9.07 -24.54
CA ALA A 474 -20.47 9.52 -24.99
C ALA A 474 -20.82 11.02 -25.14
N ASP A 475 -21.32 11.32 -26.36
CA ASP A 475 -22.24 12.39 -26.76
C ASP A 475 -21.82 13.83 -26.52
N MET A 476 -21.17 14.44 -27.53
CA MET A 476 -21.30 15.87 -27.81
C MET A 476 -21.28 16.10 -29.34
N ASP A 477 -22.35 16.73 -29.82
CA ASP A 477 -22.64 17.09 -31.21
C ASP A 477 -21.40 17.49 -32.04
N HIS A 478 -21.07 16.67 -33.04
CA HIS A 478 -20.24 17.14 -34.14
C HIS A 478 -21.01 18.18 -34.93
N SER A 479 -20.64 19.45 -34.74
CA SER A 479 -21.06 20.57 -35.56
C SER A 479 -20.92 20.21 -37.03
N TYR A 480 -22.04 20.17 -37.75
CA TYR A 480 -22.10 19.84 -39.18
C TYR A 480 -21.07 20.64 -39.98
N VAL A 481 -20.04 19.96 -40.50
CA VAL A 481 -19.06 20.53 -41.43
C VAL A 481 -19.53 20.18 -42.85
N PRO A 482 -19.98 21.16 -43.66
CA PRO A 482 -20.52 20.88 -44.98
C PRO A 482 -19.46 20.26 -45.89
N SER A 483 -19.83 19.18 -46.58
CA SER A 483 -18.94 18.55 -47.54
C SER A 483 -18.63 19.48 -48.72
N ARG A 484 -17.47 19.33 -49.36
CA ARG A 484 -17.10 20.08 -50.57
C ARG A 484 -18.18 20.03 -51.65
N ALA A 485 -18.92 18.92 -51.74
CA ALA A 485 -20.05 18.76 -52.66
C ALA A 485 -21.25 19.64 -52.29
N GLU A 486 -21.56 19.80 -51.00
CA GLU A 486 -22.63 20.69 -50.52
C GLU A 486 -22.29 22.16 -50.70
N ILE A 487 -21.05 22.57 -50.42
CA ILE A 487 -20.58 23.93 -50.68
C ILE A 487 -20.73 24.26 -52.17
N LYS A 488 -20.34 23.33 -53.05
CA LYS A 488 -20.49 23.49 -54.50
C LYS A 488 -21.96 23.59 -54.93
N ARG A 489 -22.83 22.79 -54.33
CA ARG A 489 -24.29 22.82 -54.57
C ARG A 489 -24.91 24.15 -54.12
N GLN A 490 -24.46 24.68 -52.98
CA GLN A 490 -24.95 25.93 -52.42
C GLN A 490 -24.46 27.15 -53.22
N ALA A 491 -23.21 27.14 -53.68
CA ALA A 491 -22.68 28.13 -54.61
C ALA A 491 -23.44 28.13 -55.95
N GLN A 492 -23.77 26.95 -56.48
CA GLN A 492 -24.52 26.82 -57.73
C GLN A 492 -25.95 27.37 -57.60
N ARG A 493 -26.63 27.09 -56.47
CA ARG A 493 -27.95 27.68 -56.16
C ARG A 493 -27.91 29.21 -56.03
N LEU A 494 -26.83 29.77 -55.48
CA LEU A 494 -26.64 31.23 -55.40
C LEU A 494 -26.47 31.87 -56.78
N ILE A 495 -25.76 31.21 -57.69
CA ILE A 495 -25.58 31.66 -59.08
C ILE A 495 -26.91 31.57 -59.85
N GLU A 496 -27.63 30.45 -59.73
CA GLU A 496 -28.94 30.26 -60.36
C GLU A 496 -30.01 31.23 -59.82
N GLY A 497 -29.94 31.57 -58.53
CA GLY A 497 -30.80 32.55 -57.89
C GLY A 497 -30.56 33.98 -58.40
N LYS A 498 -29.32 34.33 -58.77
CA LYS A 498 -29.00 35.65 -59.36
C LYS A 498 -29.27 35.75 -60.87
N LEU A 499 -29.42 34.64 -61.57
CA LEU A 499 -29.73 34.60 -63.01
C LEU A 499 -31.24 34.59 -63.33
N LYS A 500 -32.12 34.37 -62.34
CA LYS A 500 -33.57 34.52 -62.52
C LYS A 500 -33.98 35.99 -62.37
N ALA A 501 -33.94 36.71 -63.49
CA ALA A 501 -34.51 38.05 -63.61
C ALA A 501 -35.99 38.07 -63.15
N ALA A 502 -36.32 39.06 -62.32
CA ALA A 502 -37.67 39.30 -61.83
C ALA A 502 -38.65 39.55 -62.99
N LYS A 503 -39.57 38.61 -63.25
CA LYS A 503 -40.73 38.86 -64.11
C LYS A 503 -41.69 39.82 -63.38
N LYS A 504 -41.70 41.09 -63.79
CA LYS A 504 -42.76 42.05 -63.43
C LYS A 504 -44.11 41.51 -63.94
N LYS A 505 -45.10 41.42 -63.05
CA LYS A 505 -46.51 41.19 -63.40
C LYS A 505 -47.03 42.40 -64.19
N LYS A 506 -47.72 42.14 -65.30
CA LYS A 506 -48.74 43.03 -65.88
C LYS A 506 -50.10 42.46 -65.52
#